data_AF-A0A1D7XNP1-F1
#
_entry.id   AF-A0A1D7XNP1-F1
#
_cell.length_a   1.000
_cell.length_b   1.000
_cell.length_c   1.000
_cell.angle_alpha   90.00
_cell.angle_beta   90.00
_cell.angle_gamma   90.00
#
_symmetry.space_group_name_H-M   'P 1'
#
loop_
_entity.id
_entity.type
_entity.pdbx_description
1 polymer ?
#
loop_
_entity_poly.entity_id
_entity_poly.type
_entity_poly.pdbx_seq_one_letter_code
_entity_poly.pdbx_strand_id
1 'polypeptide(L)'
;MDVEVENCKSNLDKLNYKEYNKLVRDKIPYIIKEDGKECDFEIVTKDEKHTLLEKKLQEEVDEFIEDKNLEELADIMEVIIGLAKSLGYSEEELLKVRDKKNAERGGFEKGILLRRVIFNDNV
;
A
#
# COMPACT_ATOMS: atom_id res chain seq x y z
N MET A 1 40.94 -16.58 -25.00
CA MET A 1 39.80 -17.05 -25.83
C MET A 1 38.59 -16.70 -24.99
N ASP A 2 38.21 -15.43 -25.08
CA ASP A 2 37.22 -14.81 -24.22
C ASP A 2 36.08 -14.36 -25.13
N VAL A 3 35.10 -15.24 -25.31
CA VAL A 3 33.86 -14.93 -26.01
C VAL A 3 32.78 -15.72 -25.30
N GLU A 4 32.06 -15.08 -24.37
CA GLU A 4 30.66 -15.43 -24.00
C GLU A 4 30.02 -14.55 -22.91
N VAL A 5 30.50 -13.33 -22.64
CA VAL A 5 29.85 -12.43 -21.65
C VAL A 5 28.98 -11.32 -22.28
N GLU A 6 28.98 -11.18 -23.62
CA GLU A 6 28.22 -10.09 -24.29
C GLU A 6 26.78 -10.45 -24.70
N ASN A 7 26.34 -11.70 -24.54
CA ASN A 7 25.09 -12.17 -25.17
C ASN A 7 23.82 -12.14 -24.30
N CYS A 8 23.88 -11.61 -23.06
CA CYS A 8 22.68 -11.51 -22.21
C CYS A 8 21.90 -10.20 -22.40
N LYS A 9 22.54 -9.11 -22.84
CA LYS A 9 21.85 -7.82 -23.02
C LYS A 9 21.03 -7.74 -24.31
N SER A 10 21.32 -8.58 -25.30
CA SER A 10 20.75 -8.52 -26.66
C SER A 10 19.36 -9.15 -26.81
N ASN A 11 18.81 -9.80 -25.77
CA ASN A 11 17.52 -10.48 -25.83
C ASN A 11 16.36 -9.75 -25.11
N LEU A 12 16.61 -8.76 -24.25
CA LEU A 12 15.52 -7.97 -23.64
C LEU A 12 14.82 -7.04 -24.64
N ASP A 13 15.54 -6.56 -25.66
CA ASP A 13 15.01 -5.65 -26.68
C ASP A 13 13.93 -6.28 -27.59
N LYS A 14 13.67 -7.59 -27.45
CA LYS A 14 12.62 -8.33 -28.18
C LYS A 14 11.43 -8.75 -27.31
N LEU A 15 11.46 -8.44 -26.01
CA LEU A 15 10.40 -8.80 -25.06
C LEU A 15 9.49 -7.59 -24.83
N ASN A 16 8.18 -7.80 -24.97
CA ASN A 16 7.18 -6.79 -24.61
C ASN A 16 6.92 -6.89 -23.10
N TYR A 17 7.45 -5.96 -22.31
CA TYR A 17 7.24 -5.89 -20.87
C TYR A 17 6.73 -4.51 -20.45
N LYS A 18 6.05 -4.47 -19.31
CA LYS A 18 5.65 -3.22 -18.65
C LYS A 18 6.39 -3.16 -17.31
N GLU A 19 7.02 -2.02 -17.07
CA GLU A 19 7.74 -1.78 -15.83
C GLU A 19 6.77 -1.34 -14.73
N TYR A 20 6.94 -1.92 -13.55
CA TYR A 20 6.15 -1.60 -12.36
C TYR A 20 7.10 -1.36 -11.20
N ASN A 21 6.83 -0.33 -10.41
CA ASN A 21 7.61 0.02 -9.23
C ASN A 21 6.67 0.15 -8.02
N LYS A 22 5.95 -0.95 -7.74
CA LYS A 22 4.95 -1.01 -6.67
C LYS A 22 5.09 -2.26 -5.82
N LEU A 23 4.71 -2.14 -4.55
CA LEU A 23 4.57 -3.28 -3.66
C LEU A 23 3.33 -4.09 -4.08
N VAL A 24 3.42 -5.41 -4.05
CA VAL A 24 2.30 -6.32 -4.36
C VAL A 24 2.11 -7.32 -3.24
N ARG A 25 0.94 -7.97 -3.17
CA ARG A 25 0.69 -9.07 -2.22
C ARG A 25 1.60 -10.26 -2.54
N ASP A 26 1.98 -11.01 -1.51
CA ASP A 26 2.98 -12.10 -1.61
C ASP A 26 2.67 -13.17 -2.68
N LYS A 27 1.39 -13.39 -2.98
CA LYS A 27 0.94 -14.38 -3.97
C LYS A 27 0.90 -13.86 -5.40
N ILE A 28 1.09 -12.56 -5.63
CA ILE A 28 0.97 -11.96 -6.97
C ILE A 28 2.00 -12.55 -7.96
N PRO A 29 3.30 -12.71 -7.62
CA PRO A 29 4.24 -13.37 -8.54
C PRO A 29 3.82 -14.78 -8.94
N TYR A 30 3.21 -15.53 -8.01
CA TYR A 30 2.70 -16.88 -8.29
C TYR A 30 1.48 -16.86 -9.20
N ILE A 31 0.53 -15.95 -8.95
CA ILE A 31 -0.66 -15.78 -9.80
C ILE A 31 -0.26 -15.37 -11.23
N ILE A 32 0.71 -14.46 -11.38
CA ILE A 32 1.25 -14.06 -12.70
C ILE A 32 1.81 -15.28 -13.45
N LYS A 33 2.52 -16.17 -12.74
CA LYS A 33 3.07 -17.39 -13.32
C LYS A 33 1.98 -18.40 -13.71
N GLU A 34 0.94 -18.56 -12.90
CA GLU A 34 -0.22 -19.41 -13.26
C GLU A 34 -0.95 -18.90 -14.50
N ASP A 35 -0.98 -17.59 -14.71
CA ASP A 35 -1.48 -16.94 -15.93
C ASP A 35 -0.58 -17.13 -17.16
N GLY A 36 0.50 -17.91 -17.07
CA GLY A 36 1.44 -18.18 -18.16
C GLY A 36 2.35 -17.00 -18.50
N LYS A 37 2.46 -16.00 -17.62
CA LYS A 37 3.35 -14.85 -17.77
C LYS A 37 4.59 -15.02 -16.89
N GLU A 38 5.64 -14.29 -17.22
CA GLU A 38 6.83 -14.16 -16.38
C GLU A 38 6.87 -12.76 -15.75
N CYS A 39 7.34 -12.67 -14.51
CA CYS A 39 7.62 -11.39 -13.85
C CYS A 39 8.95 -11.45 -13.13
N ASP A 40 9.65 -10.32 -13.15
CA ASP A 40 10.79 -10.07 -12.28
C ASP A 40 10.31 -9.43 -10.97
N PHE A 41 10.87 -9.85 -9.84
CA PHE A 41 10.54 -9.32 -8.52
C PHE A 41 11.70 -9.49 -7.54
N GLU A 42 11.75 -8.61 -6.56
CA GLU A 42 12.71 -8.69 -5.45
C GLU A 42 11.99 -8.58 -4.10
N ILE A 43 12.64 -9.08 -3.04
CA ILE A 43 12.20 -8.90 -1.66
C ILE A 43 13.02 -7.76 -1.07
N VAL A 44 12.36 -6.64 -0.79
CA VAL A 44 12.97 -5.42 -0.27
C VAL A 44 13.32 -5.52 1.22
N THR A 45 14.22 -4.64 1.68
CA THR A 45 14.56 -4.52 3.10
C THR A 45 13.38 -3.99 3.92
N LYS A 46 13.49 -4.05 5.26
CA LYS A 46 12.44 -3.53 6.16
C LYS A 46 12.18 -2.03 5.94
N ASP A 47 13.23 -1.24 5.76
CA ASP A 47 13.13 0.22 5.63
C ASP A 47 12.55 0.62 4.26
N GLU A 48 12.97 -0.06 3.20
CA GLU A 48 12.38 0.10 1.86
C GLU A 48 10.91 -0.32 1.85
N LYS A 49 10.55 -1.41 2.54
CA LYS A 49 9.17 -1.88 2.65
C LYS A 49 8.26 -0.81 3.28
N HIS A 50 8.73 -0.11 4.31
CA HIS A 50 7.96 0.97 4.94
C HIS A 50 7.65 2.07 3.91
N THR A 51 8.67 2.55 3.21
CA THR A 51 8.52 3.59 2.17
C THR A 51 7.59 3.13 1.04
N LEU A 52 7.68 1.86 0.63
CA LEU A 52 6.82 1.28 -0.39
C LEU A 52 5.37 1.11 0.08
N LEU A 53 5.14 0.80 1.35
CA LEU A 53 3.80 0.76 1.95
C LEU A 53 3.15 2.15 2.00
N GLU A 54 3.91 3.23 2.27
CA GLU A 54 3.39 4.59 2.20
C GLU A 54 2.95 4.97 0.78
N LYS A 55 3.77 4.61 -0.22
CA LYS A 55 3.39 4.80 -1.64
C LYS A 55 2.17 3.96 -2.01
N LYS A 56 2.12 2.71 -1.54
CA LYS A 56 1.00 1.81 -1.79
C LYS A 56 -0.28 2.36 -1.16
N LEU A 57 -0.22 2.96 0.02
CA LEU A 57 -1.39 3.59 0.65
C LEU A 57 -1.98 4.70 -0.23
N GLN A 58 -1.13 5.52 -0.85
CA GLN A 58 -1.60 6.54 -1.79
C GLN A 58 -2.22 5.91 -3.04
N GLU A 59 -1.59 4.87 -3.61
CA GLU A 59 -2.13 4.10 -4.75
C GLU A 59 -3.55 3.58 -4.46
N GLU A 60 -3.74 2.85 -3.34
CA GLU A 60 -5.05 2.27 -3.00
C GLU A 60 -6.10 3.32 -2.66
N VAL A 61 -5.70 4.45 -2.06
CA VAL A 61 -6.62 5.58 -1.81
C VAL A 61 -7.06 6.20 -3.13
N ASP A 62 -6.14 6.39 -4.08
CA ASP A 62 -6.47 6.93 -5.39
C ASP A 62 -7.40 5.97 -6.16
N GLU A 63 -7.12 4.65 -6.13
CA GLU A 63 -7.97 3.60 -6.71
C GLU A 63 -9.37 3.59 -6.05
N PHE A 64 -9.46 3.68 -4.71
CA PHE A 64 -10.76 3.81 -4.03
C PHE A 64 -11.52 5.08 -4.42
N ILE A 65 -10.84 6.21 -4.57
CA ILE A 65 -11.50 7.47 -4.96
C ILE A 65 -12.05 7.39 -6.39
N GLU A 66 -11.38 6.66 -7.28
CA GLU A 66 -11.82 6.40 -8.65
C GLU A 66 -12.98 5.39 -8.69
N ASP A 67 -12.78 4.20 -8.14
CA ASP A 67 -13.68 3.04 -8.32
C ASP A 67 -14.76 2.90 -7.22
N LYS A 68 -14.51 3.42 -6.01
CA LYS A 68 -15.45 3.50 -4.87
C LYS A 68 -16.07 2.16 -4.49
N ASN A 69 -15.28 1.09 -4.55
CA ASN A 69 -15.74 -0.27 -4.28
C ASN A 69 -15.19 -0.82 -2.94
N LEU A 70 -15.70 -1.98 -2.52
CA LEU A 70 -15.35 -2.61 -1.25
C LEU A 70 -13.95 -3.27 -1.27
N GLU A 71 -13.49 -3.72 -2.43
CA GLU A 71 -12.18 -4.36 -2.59
C GLU A 71 -11.08 -3.33 -2.34
N GLU A 72 -11.18 -2.11 -2.89
CA GLU A 72 -10.18 -1.06 -2.62
C GLU A 72 -10.14 -0.67 -1.14
N LEU A 73 -11.27 -0.68 -0.44
CA LEU A 73 -11.29 -0.48 1.02
C LEU A 73 -10.58 -1.61 1.77
N ALA A 74 -10.67 -2.84 1.28
CA ALA A 74 -9.96 -3.98 1.85
C ALA A 74 -8.44 -3.90 1.57
N ASP A 75 -8.04 -3.43 0.40
CA ASP A 75 -6.63 -3.17 0.08
C ASP A 75 -6.05 -2.02 0.91
N ILE A 76 -6.78 -0.91 1.09
CA ILE A 76 -6.41 0.15 2.05
C ILE A 76 -6.22 -0.42 3.46
N MET A 77 -7.13 -1.30 3.93
CA MET A 77 -7.02 -1.91 5.25
C MET A 77 -5.75 -2.78 5.37
N GLU A 78 -5.44 -3.60 4.36
CA GLU A 78 -4.22 -4.41 4.34
C GLU A 78 -2.97 -3.53 4.44
N VAL A 79 -2.93 -2.44 3.68
CA VAL A 79 -1.79 -1.51 3.70
C VAL A 79 -1.64 -0.83 5.07
N ILE A 80 -2.75 -0.40 5.69
CA ILE A 80 -2.75 0.18 7.04
C ILE A 80 -2.20 -0.82 8.06
N ILE A 81 -2.61 -2.08 8.00
CA ILE A 81 -2.09 -3.14 8.87
C ILE A 81 -0.59 -3.36 8.62
N GLY A 82 -0.16 -3.37 7.36
CA GLY A 82 1.26 -3.45 6.98
C GLY A 82 2.09 -2.29 7.54
N LEU A 83 1.57 -1.07 7.46
CA LEU A 83 2.19 0.14 8.01
C LEU A 83 2.31 0.05 9.54
N ALA A 84 1.25 -0.34 10.24
CA ALA A 84 1.28 -0.54 11.69
C ALA A 84 2.39 -1.53 12.10
N LYS A 85 2.45 -2.68 11.41
CA LYS A 85 3.50 -3.70 11.62
C LYS A 85 4.90 -3.15 11.35
N SER A 86 5.08 -2.34 10.31
CA SER A 86 6.37 -1.72 9.98
C SER A 86 6.86 -0.76 11.07
N LEU A 87 5.93 -0.08 11.76
CA LEU A 87 6.18 0.81 12.90
C LEU A 87 6.34 0.06 14.23
N GLY A 88 6.16 -1.26 14.24
CA GLY A 88 6.30 -2.10 15.44
C GLY A 88 5.01 -2.29 16.23
N TYR A 89 3.84 -1.94 15.68
CA TYR A 89 2.54 -2.19 16.29
C TYR A 89 1.88 -3.44 15.71
N SER A 90 1.13 -4.14 16.55
CA SER A 90 0.22 -5.19 16.12
C SER A 90 -1.09 -4.62 15.57
N GLU A 91 -1.80 -5.44 14.80
CA GLU A 91 -3.16 -5.12 14.35
C GLU A 91 -4.11 -4.92 15.53
N GLU A 92 -3.98 -5.74 16.59
CA GLU A 92 -4.79 -5.61 17.80
C GLU A 92 -4.56 -4.26 18.49
N GLU A 93 -3.32 -3.78 18.58
CA GLU A 93 -3.02 -2.45 19.14
C GLU A 93 -3.62 -1.32 18.30
N LEU A 94 -3.53 -1.42 16.98
CA LEU A 94 -4.15 -0.46 16.06
C LEU A 94 -5.67 -0.39 16.28
N LEU A 95 -6.34 -1.55 16.33
CA LEU A 95 -7.78 -1.64 16.53
C LEU A 95 -8.18 -1.11 17.92
N LYS A 96 -7.41 -1.42 18.97
CA LYS A 96 -7.61 -0.85 20.32
C LYS A 96 -7.55 0.68 20.32
N VAL A 97 -6.58 1.27 19.60
CA VAL A 97 -6.47 2.73 19.49
C VAL A 97 -7.65 3.32 18.70
N ARG A 98 -8.10 2.66 17.62
CA ARG A 98 -9.31 3.06 16.88
C ARG A 98 -10.55 3.05 17.79
N ASP A 99 -10.78 1.96 18.52
CA ASP A 99 -11.94 1.80 19.39
C ASP A 99 -11.93 2.79 20.55
N LYS A 100 -10.77 3.03 21.15
CA LYS A 100 -10.60 4.07 22.18
C LYS A 100 -10.98 5.46 21.65
N LYS A 101 -10.50 5.84 20.47
CA LYS A 101 -10.87 7.13 19.84
C LYS A 101 -12.37 7.20 19.54
N ASN A 102 -12.96 6.11 19.05
CA ASN A 102 -14.39 6.03 18.78
C ASN A 102 -15.23 6.19 20.06
N ALA A 103 -14.82 5.58 21.17
CA ALA A 103 -15.48 5.75 22.46
C ALA A 103 -15.32 7.16 23.05
N GLU A 104 -14.14 7.75 22.94
CA GLU A 104 -13.84 9.08 23.49
C GLU A 104 -14.43 10.24 22.67
N ARG A 105 -14.48 10.10 21.33
CA ARG A 105 -14.73 11.21 20.39
C ARG A 105 -15.90 10.95 19.44
N GLY A 106 -16.42 9.72 19.41
CA GLY A 106 -17.37 9.26 18.40
C GLY A 106 -16.67 8.85 17.10
N GLY A 107 -17.47 8.25 16.21
CA GLY A 107 -17.08 7.94 14.84
C GLY A 107 -17.64 8.97 13.85
N PHE A 108 -17.71 8.58 12.58
CA PHE A 108 -18.18 9.45 11.49
C PHE A 108 -19.65 9.24 11.13
N GLU A 109 -20.41 8.46 11.91
CA GLU A 109 -21.79 8.04 11.60
C GLU A 109 -22.77 9.22 11.47
N LYS A 110 -22.50 10.31 12.18
CA LYS A 110 -23.33 11.52 12.14
C LYS A 110 -23.01 12.45 10.97
N GLY A 111 -21.90 12.24 10.24
CA GLY A 111 -21.51 13.09 9.10
C GLY A 111 -21.29 14.57 9.47
N ILE A 112 -20.71 14.84 10.64
CA ILE A 112 -20.54 16.23 11.14
C ILE A 112 -19.38 16.93 10.40
N LEU A 113 -19.70 18.02 9.70
CA LEU A 113 -18.72 18.93 9.10
C LEU A 113 -18.45 20.13 10.03
N LEU A 114 -17.22 20.26 10.52
CA LEU A 114 -16.77 21.44 11.26
C LEU A 114 -16.51 22.61 10.29
N ARG A 115 -17.33 23.67 10.37
CA ARG A 115 -17.21 24.84 9.46
C ARG A 115 -16.34 25.97 10.00
N ARG A 116 -16.34 26.21 11.30
CA ARG A 116 -15.56 27.25 11.98
C ARG A 116 -15.49 26.96 13.48
N VAL A 117 -14.42 27.40 14.13
CA VAL A 117 -14.30 27.47 15.59
C VAL A 117 -14.23 28.96 15.95
N ILE A 118 -15.04 29.40 16.91
CA ILE A 118 -15.05 30.78 17.40
C ILE A 118 -14.43 30.76 18.79
N PHE A 119 -13.35 31.53 18.97
CA PHE A 119 -12.71 31.72 20.26
C PHE A 119 -13.19 33.05 20.85
N ASN A 120 -13.55 33.05 22.13
CA ASN A 120 -13.84 34.27 22.87
C ASN A 120 -12.59 34.62 23.68
N ASP A 121 -11.76 35.50 23.14
CA ASP A 121 -10.64 36.07 23.89
C ASP A 121 -11.16 37.15 24.84
N ASN A 122 -11.82 36.73 25.91
CA ASN A 122 -12.10 37.55 27.09
C ASN A 122 -11.24 37.06 28.26
N VAL A 123 -9.91 37.08 28.08
CA VAL A 123 -8.92 37.10 29.17
C VAL A 123 -7.79 38.03 28.76
#